data_AF-A0AAJ6E6E3-F1
#
_entry.id   AF-A0AAJ6E6E3-F1
#
_cell.length_a   1.000
_cell.length_b   1.000
_cell.length_c   1.000
_cell.angle_alpha   90.00
_cell.angle_beta   90.00
_cell.angle_gamma   90.00
#
_symmetry.space_group_name_H-M   'P 1'
#
loop_
_entity.id
_entity.type
_entity.pdbx_description
1 polymer ?
#
loop_
_entity_poly.entity_id
_entity_poly.type
_entity_poly.pdbx_seq_one_letter_code
_entity_poly.pdbx_strand_id
1 'polypeptide(L)'
;MGRRAGRGGIWRSFADEPGAEEYSRFLDRLRDTVNYDAFRQAVAEDLRQAAGSPTLREQFLQAAVAASESCEDRIKLNWNGMQNARVNADVLDGAYNEHLDKLLQQGHIIFRLVALEGIAREKVTSPSWTTHRAGHALRGVF
;
A
#
# COMPACT_ATOMS: atom_id res chain seq x y z
N MET A 1 -5.20 27.07 -24.26
CA MET A 1 -4.20 26.92 -23.18
C MET A 1 -4.95 26.87 -21.84
N GLY A 2 -5.11 25.68 -21.25
CA GLY A 2 -5.88 25.46 -20.01
C GLY A 2 -4.97 25.05 -18.84
N ARG A 3 -5.18 25.68 -17.67
CA ARG A 3 -4.38 25.61 -16.45
C ARG A 3 -4.05 24.17 -15.99
N ARG A 4 -2.75 23.83 -15.91
CA ARG A 4 -2.20 22.72 -15.11
C ARG A 4 -1.96 23.15 -13.65
N ALA A 5 -2.95 23.76 -13.00
CA ALA A 5 -2.92 24.05 -11.57
C ALA A 5 -4.16 23.39 -10.95
N GLY A 6 -4.00 22.23 -10.31
CA GLY A 6 -5.18 21.54 -9.76
C GLY A 6 -4.95 20.24 -8.99
N ARG A 7 -3.76 19.63 -9.02
CA ARG A 7 -3.52 18.37 -8.27
C ARG A 7 -2.39 18.46 -7.25
N GLY A 8 -1.26 19.07 -7.60
CA GLY A 8 -0.15 19.29 -6.64
C GLY A 8 -0.37 20.43 -5.64
N GLY A 9 -1.48 21.18 -5.74
CA GLY A 9 -1.79 22.30 -4.85
C GLY A 9 -2.53 21.86 -3.58
N ILE A 10 -3.50 20.96 -3.71
CA ILE A 10 -4.29 20.46 -2.57
C ILE A 10 -3.45 19.59 -1.62
N TRP A 11 -2.50 18.83 -2.16
CA TRP A 11 -1.62 18.02 -1.32
C TRP A 11 -0.66 18.85 -0.46
N ARG A 12 -0.34 20.10 -0.86
CA ARG A 12 0.47 20.99 -0.02
C ARG A 12 -0.28 21.45 1.22
N SER A 13 -1.61 21.56 1.18
CA SER A 13 -2.38 21.90 2.39
C SER A 13 -2.47 20.75 3.40
N PHE A 14 -2.01 19.55 3.04
CA PHE A 14 -1.95 18.39 3.94
C PHE A 14 -0.54 18.14 4.50
N ALA A 15 0.43 19.03 4.21
CA ALA A 15 1.83 18.82 4.56
C ALA A 15 2.07 18.74 6.07
N ASP A 16 1.23 19.39 6.88
CA ASP A 16 1.32 19.41 8.34
C ASP A 16 0.50 18.29 9.01
N GLU A 17 -0.17 17.41 8.24
CA GLU A 17 -0.90 16.27 8.80
C GLU A 17 0.09 15.22 9.34
N PRO A 18 -0.17 14.61 10.51
CA PRO A 18 0.68 13.54 11.04
C PRO A 18 0.84 12.39 10.03
N GLY A 19 2.08 12.00 9.72
CA GLY A 19 2.37 10.94 8.74
C GLY A 19 2.50 11.41 7.28
N ALA A 20 2.33 12.71 6.99
CA ALA A 20 2.42 13.25 5.62
C ALA A 20 3.81 13.07 4.99
N GLU A 21 4.88 13.25 5.77
CA GLU A 21 6.25 13.06 5.30
C GLU A 21 6.53 11.57 5.00
N GLU A 22 6.11 10.68 5.90
CA GLU A 22 6.21 9.23 5.75
C GLU A 22 5.42 8.76 4.53
N TYR A 23 4.24 9.32 4.28
CA TYR A 23 3.45 9.01 3.10
C TYR A 23 4.10 9.48 1.80
N SER A 24 4.73 10.67 1.79
CA SER A 24 5.51 11.11 0.63
C SER A 24 6.66 10.14 0.33
N ARG A 25 7.44 9.77 1.36
CA ARG A 25 8.54 8.79 1.22
C ARG A 25 8.02 7.42 0.78
N PHE A 26 6.86 6.99 1.29
CA PHE A 26 6.21 5.75 0.90
C PHE A 26 5.86 5.75 -0.59
N LEU A 27 5.26 6.82 -1.12
CA LEU A 27 4.91 6.93 -2.54
C LEU A 27 6.15 6.93 -3.45
N ASP A 28 7.24 7.57 -3.02
CA ASP A 28 8.51 7.52 -3.75
C ASP A 28 9.07 6.10 -3.82
N ARG A 29 9.08 5.38 -2.69
CA ARG A 29 9.54 3.97 -2.63
C ARG A 29 8.60 3.04 -3.40
N LEU A 30 7.30 3.27 -3.34
CA LEU A 30 6.29 2.48 -4.06
C LEU A 30 6.55 2.55 -5.56
N ARG A 31 6.80 3.75 -6.12
CA ARG A 31 7.16 3.95 -7.52
C ARG A 31 8.34 3.07 -7.95
N ASP A 32 9.35 2.93 -7.08
CA ASP A 32 10.57 2.16 -7.39
C ASP A 32 10.35 0.64 -7.26
N THR A 33 9.26 0.23 -6.61
CA THR A 33 8.98 -1.17 -6.24
C THR A 33 7.95 -1.85 -7.16
N VAL A 34 7.07 -1.06 -7.79
CA VAL A 34 6.00 -1.55 -8.68
C VAL A 34 6.28 -1.19 -10.13
N ASN A 35 5.63 -1.88 -11.07
CA ASN A 35 5.61 -1.42 -12.46
C ASN A 35 4.82 -0.12 -12.53
N TYR A 36 5.54 1.01 -12.51
CA TYR A 36 4.95 2.35 -12.43
C TYR A 36 3.90 2.62 -13.50
N ASP A 37 4.14 2.20 -14.75
CA ASP A 37 3.19 2.46 -15.84
C ASP A 37 1.88 1.68 -15.70
N ALA A 38 1.94 0.48 -15.12
CA ALA A 38 0.75 -0.31 -14.81
C ALA A 38 0.00 0.22 -13.58
N PHE A 39 0.71 0.82 -12.60
CA PHE A 39 0.16 1.21 -11.30
C PHE A 39 -0.21 2.69 -11.17
N ARG A 40 0.33 3.57 -12.04
CA ARG A 40 0.13 5.03 -11.95
C ARG A 40 -1.32 5.48 -11.90
N GLN A 41 -2.23 4.77 -12.57
CA GLN A 41 -3.65 5.13 -12.58
C GLN A 41 -4.32 4.80 -11.23
N ALA A 42 -4.01 3.64 -10.66
CA ALA A 42 -4.50 3.28 -9.33
C ALA A 42 -3.98 4.27 -8.28
N VAL A 43 -2.68 4.58 -8.30
CA VAL A 43 -2.09 5.58 -7.39
C VAL A 43 -2.72 6.97 -7.57
N ALA A 44 -2.99 7.39 -8.81
CA ALA A 44 -3.63 8.68 -9.06
C ALA A 44 -5.09 8.74 -8.54
N GLU A 45 -5.82 7.64 -8.65
CA GLU A 45 -7.18 7.52 -8.15
C GLU A 45 -7.21 7.52 -6.61
N ASP A 46 -6.30 6.80 -5.97
CA ASP A 46 -6.15 6.77 -4.52
C ASP A 46 -5.82 8.16 -3.96
N LEU A 47 -4.91 8.89 -4.61
CA LEU A 47 -4.60 10.27 -4.25
C LEU A 47 -5.82 11.20 -4.42
N ARG A 48 -6.68 10.92 -5.39
CA ARG A 48 -7.90 11.71 -5.58
C ARG A 48 -8.91 11.42 -4.46
N GLN A 49 -9.12 10.16 -4.11
CA GLN A 49 -10.07 9.75 -3.08
C GLN A 49 -9.62 10.20 -1.68
N ALA A 50 -8.34 10.01 -1.34
CA ALA A 50 -7.78 10.48 -0.06
C ALA A 50 -7.83 12.01 0.06
N ALA A 51 -7.64 12.76 -1.03
CA ALA A 51 -7.80 14.21 -0.99
C ALA A 51 -9.26 14.64 -0.67
N GLY A 52 -10.25 13.84 -1.06
CA GLY A 52 -11.67 14.10 -0.82
C GLY A 52 -12.21 13.58 0.52
N SER A 53 -11.51 12.66 1.19
CA SER A 53 -11.95 12.03 2.44
C SER A 53 -10.87 12.14 3.53
N PRO A 54 -11.04 13.02 4.55
CA PRO A 54 -10.08 13.16 5.63
C PRO A 54 -9.81 11.85 6.39
N THR A 55 -10.86 11.06 6.64
CA THR A 55 -10.73 9.76 7.32
C THR A 55 -9.92 8.77 6.50
N LEU A 56 -10.16 8.67 5.19
CA LEU A 56 -9.37 7.78 4.32
C LEU A 56 -7.92 8.26 4.22
N ARG A 57 -7.71 9.58 4.18
CA ARG A 57 -6.36 10.16 4.17
C ARG A 57 -5.60 9.81 5.44
N GLU A 58 -6.19 10.02 6.61
CA GLU A 58 -5.58 9.67 7.89
C GLU A 58 -5.17 8.18 7.92
N GLN A 59 -6.04 7.28 7.45
CA GLN A 59 -5.72 5.85 7.36
C GLN A 59 -4.50 5.58 6.45
N PHE A 60 -4.39 6.28 5.32
CA PHE A 60 -3.23 6.15 4.44
C PHE A 60 -1.96 6.69 5.09
N LEU A 61 -2.03 7.83 5.78
CA LEU A 61 -0.88 8.41 6.47
C LEU A 61 -0.38 7.47 7.58
N GLN A 62 -1.29 6.92 8.40
CA GLN A 62 -0.94 5.96 9.46
C GLN A 62 -0.34 4.66 8.90
N ALA A 63 -0.89 4.15 7.80
CA ALA A 63 -0.33 2.97 7.13
C ALA A 63 1.09 3.24 6.59
N ALA A 64 1.37 4.45 6.12
CA ALA A 64 2.70 4.83 5.67
C ALA A 64 3.71 4.94 6.81
N VAL A 65 3.30 5.48 7.96
CA VAL A 65 4.13 5.49 9.18
C VAL A 65 4.52 4.06 9.55
N ALA A 66 3.55 3.14 9.63
CA ALA A 66 3.80 1.73 9.93
C ALA A 66 4.68 1.03 8.88
N ALA A 67 4.63 1.47 7.62
CA ALA A 67 5.51 0.99 6.56
C ALA A 67 6.95 1.50 6.74
N SER A 68 7.10 2.77 7.14
CA SER A 68 8.39 3.45 7.27
C SER A 68 9.27 2.86 8.38
N GLU A 69 8.65 2.32 9.43
CA GLU A 69 9.31 1.66 10.57
C GLU A 69 9.91 0.28 10.21
N SER A 70 9.82 -0.17 8.94
CA SER A 70 10.20 -1.52 8.55
C SER A 70 10.75 -1.68 7.11
N CYS A 71 11.44 -2.80 6.87
CA CYS A 71 12.22 -3.08 5.64
C CYS A 71 11.37 -3.16 4.35
N GLU A 72 12.03 -3.13 3.18
CA GLU A 72 11.47 -2.98 1.82
C GLU A 72 10.27 -3.86 1.46
N ASP A 73 10.24 -5.13 1.90
CA ASP A 73 9.11 -6.04 1.62
C ASP A 73 7.76 -5.56 2.18
N ARG A 74 7.76 -4.67 3.18
CA ARG A 74 6.53 -4.13 3.78
C ARG A 74 5.92 -2.99 2.97
N ILE A 75 6.56 -2.45 1.93
CA ILE A 75 5.95 -1.43 1.05
C ILE A 75 4.77 -2.01 0.26
N LYS A 76 4.95 -3.18 -0.38
CA LYS A 76 3.87 -3.85 -1.13
C LYS A 76 2.73 -4.30 -0.20
N LEU A 77 3.09 -4.74 1.01
CA LEU A 77 2.11 -5.14 2.00
C LEU A 77 1.24 -3.96 2.46
N ASN A 78 1.85 -2.85 2.85
CA ASN A 78 1.10 -1.67 3.28
C ASN A 78 0.28 -1.06 2.14
N TRP A 79 0.76 -1.14 0.90
CA TRP A 79 -0.05 -0.79 -0.28
C TRP A 79 -1.34 -1.61 -0.36
N ASN A 80 -1.27 -2.94 -0.17
CA ASN A 80 -2.48 -3.78 -0.14
C ASN A 80 -3.42 -3.37 1.01
N GLY A 81 -2.87 -3.01 2.18
CA GLY A 81 -3.65 -2.46 3.29
C GLY A 81 -4.40 -1.18 2.91
N MET A 82 -3.75 -0.25 2.21
CA MET A 82 -4.38 0.97 1.69
C MET A 82 -5.49 0.66 0.67
N GLN A 83 -5.29 -0.33 -0.22
CA GLN A 83 -6.34 -0.75 -1.15
C GLN A 83 -7.57 -1.29 -0.42
N ASN A 84 -7.37 -2.06 0.65
CA ASN A 84 -8.47 -2.58 1.48
C ASN A 84 -9.21 -1.44 2.18
N ALA A 85 -8.50 -0.46 2.74
CA ALA A 85 -9.09 0.71 3.37
C ALA A 85 -9.96 1.51 2.38
N ARG A 86 -9.50 1.65 1.13
CA ARG A 86 -10.27 2.29 0.06
C ARG A 86 -11.56 1.53 -0.27
N VAL A 87 -11.49 0.21 -0.46
CA VAL A 87 -12.68 -0.61 -0.72
C VAL A 87 -13.67 -0.51 0.45
N ASN A 88 -13.18 -0.48 1.70
CA ASN A 88 -14.05 -0.29 2.87
C ASN A 88 -14.74 1.09 2.86
N ALA A 89 -14.01 2.16 2.52
CA ALA A 89 -14.60 3.49 2.38
C ALA A 89 -15.68 3.51 1.28
N ASP A 90 -15.38 2.95 0.10
CA ASP A 90 -16.34 2.82 -1.00
C ASP A 90 -17.61 2.03 -0.57
N VAL A 91 -17.46 0.98 0.25
CA VAL A 91 -18.61 0.22 0.81
C VAL A 91 -19.43 1.09 1.76
N LEU A 92 -18.79 1.80 2.68
CA LEU A 92 -19.47 2.65 3.67
C LEU A 92 -20.19 3.83 3.00
N ASP A 93 -19.63 4.37 1.92
CA ASP A 93 -20.24 5.43 1.12
C ASP A 93 -21.35 4.90 0.17
N GLY A 94 -21.60 3.59 0.18
CA GLY A 94 -22.68 2.96 -0.59
C GLY A 94 -22.37 2.74 -2.07
N ALA A 95 -21.11 2.85 -2.50
CA ALA A 95 -20.71 2.68 -3.90
C ALA A 95 -21.02 1.29 -4.46
N TYR A 96 -21.25 0.30 -3.59
CA TYR A 96 -21.58 -1.08 -3.95
C TYR A 96 -23.04 -1.47 -3.73
N ASN A 97 -23.92 -0.55 -3.30
CA ASN A 97 -25.31 -0.86 -2.96
C ASN A 97 -26.09 -1.54 -4.10
N GLU A 98 -25.79 -1.17 -5.35
CA GLU A 98 -26.40 -1.75 -6.55
C GLU A 98 -25.44 -2.65 -7.35
N HIS A 99 -24.25 -2.93 -6.80
CA HIS A 99 -23.14 -3.58 -7.51
C HIS A 99 -22.49 -4.68 -6.65
N LEU A 100 -23.31 -5.57 -6.08
CA LEU A 100 -22.85 -6.65 -5.23
C LEU A 100 -21.89 -7.60 -5.95
N ASP A 101 -22.06 -7.80 -7.26
CA ASP A 101 -21.16 -8.59 -8.11
C ASP A 101 -19.74 -8.02 -8.13
N LYS A 102 -19.61 -6.68 -8.16
CA LYS A 102 -18.30 -6.00 -8.09
C LYS A 102 -17.69 -6.10 -6.70
N LEU A 103 -18.51 -5.99 -5.65
CA LEU A 103 -18.05 -6.16 -4.27
C LEU A 103 -17.53 -7.60 -4.03
N LEU A 104 -18.24 -8.61 -4.54
CA LEU A 104 -17.80 -10.01 -4.46
C LEU A 104 -16.45 -10.22 -5.18
N GLN A 105 -16.26 -9.61 -6.34
CA GLN A 105 -14.97 -9.66 -7.05
C GLN A 105 -13.85 -9.02 -6.23
N GLN A 106 -14.09 -7.86 -5.60
CA GLN A 106 -13.12 -7.25 -4.69
C GLN A 106 -12.84 -8.16 -3.48
N GLY A 107 -13.87 -8.72 -2.86
CA GLY A 107 -13.75 -9.66 -1.75
C GLY A 107 -12.86 -10.87 -2.09
N HIS A 108 -12.99 -11.44 -3.30
CA HIS A 108 -12.12 -12.52 -3.75
C HIS A 108 -10.65 -12.09 -3.91
N ILE A 109 -10.40 -10.87 -4.39
CA ILE A 109 -9.05 -10.33 -4.52
C ILE A 109 -8.45 -10.11 -3.12
N ILE A 110 -9.18 -9.46 -2.23
CA ILE A 110 -8.74 -9.18 -0.85
C ILE A 110 -8.45 -10.48 -0.10
N PHE A 111 -9.34 -11.48 -0.21
CA PHE A 111 -9.14 -12.79 0.40
C PHE A 111 -7.82 -13.44 -0.04
N ARG A 112 -7.52 -13.41 -1.35
CA ARG A 112 -6.28 -13.96 -1.89
C ARG A 112 -5.06 -13.18 -1.42
N LEU A 113 -5.14 -11.86 -1.33
CA LEU A 113 -4.04 -11.02 -0.83
C LEU A 113 -3.74 -11.31 0.65
N VAL A 114 -4.77 -11.45 1.49
CA VAL A 114 -4.60 -11.81 2.91
C VAL A 114 -3.99 -13.21 3.05
N ALA A 115 -4.43 -14.18 2.25
CA ALA A 115 -3.84 -15.51 2.25
C ALA A 115 -2.36 -15.50 1.84
N LEU A 116 -2.00 -14.72 0.80
CA LEU A 116 -0.62 -14.56 0.35
C LEU A 116 0.26 -13.86 1.40
N GLU A 117 -0.27 -12.87 2.12
CA GLU A 117 0.43 -12.24 3.25
C GLU A 117 0.74 -13.27 4.35
N GLY A 118 -0.24 -14.09 4.73
CA GLY A 118 -0.05 -15.16 5.72
C GLY A 118 1.07 -16.12 5.31
N ILE A 119 1.03 -16.59 4.07
CA ILE A 119 2.07 -17.48 3.50
C ILE A 119 3.44 -16.78 3.50
N ALA A 120 3.50 -15.50 3.08
CA ALA A 120 4.76 -14.75 3.07
C ALA A 120 5.35 -14.63 4.47
N ARG A 121 4.52 -14.33 5.47
CA ARG A 121 4.95 -14.23 6.88
C ARG A 121 5.47 -15.55 7.42
N GLU A 122 4.78 -16.66 7.17
CA GLU A 122 5.22 -18.01 7.55
C GLU A 122 6.56 -18.39 6.89
N LYS A 123 6.77 -17.99 5.63
CA LYS A 123 8.04 -18.26 4.93
C LYS A 123 9.20 -17.47 5.51
N VAL A 124 9.00 -16.20 5.87
CA VAL A 124 10.05 -15.37 6.48
C VAL A 124 10.45 -15.88 7.87
N THR A 125 9.52 -16.45 8.64
CA THR A 125 9.80 -16.99 9.98
C THR A 125 10.26 -18.45 9.98
N SER A 126 10.26 -19.12 8.82
CA SER A 126 10.65 -20.53 8.71
C SER A 126 12.17 -20.74 8.94
N PRO A 127 12.58 -21.70 9.79
CA PRO A 127 14.00 -22.01 10.06
C PRO A 127 14.83 -22.45 8.85
N SER A 128 14.17 -22.85 7.75
CA SER A 128 14.84 -23.30 6.54
C SER A 128 15.57 -22.17 5.78
N TRP A 129 15.15 -20.91 5.95
CA TRP A 129 15.82 -19.76 5.35
C TRP A 129 16.98 -19.22 6.20
N THR A 130 16.92 -19.35 7.53
CA THR A 130 18.02 -18.93 8.42
C THR A 130 19.21 -19.89 8.37
N THR A 131 18.97 -21.18 8.09
CA THR A 131 20.05 -22.18 7.93
C THR A 131 20.80 -22.08 6.61
N HIS A 132 20.15 -21.66 5.51
CA HIS A 132 20.84 -21.56 4.21
C HIS A 132 21.87 -20.40 4.15
N ARG A 133 21.63 -19.30 4.89
CA ARG A 133 22.61 -18.19 5.01
C ARG A 133 23.79 -18.54 5.92
N ALA A 134 23.57 -19.34 6.98
CA ALA A 134 24.64 -19.82 7.85
C ALA A 134 25.54 -20.88 7.17
N GLY A 135 24.99 -21.68 6.26
CA GLY A 135 25.73 -22.73 5.54
C GLY A 135 26.76 -22.21 4.51
N HIS A 136 26.60 -20.98 4.01
CA HIS A 136 27.55 -20.39 3.05
C HIS A 136 28.77 -19.74 3.73
N ALA A 137 28.69 -19.41 5.02
CA ALA A 137 29.82 -18.86 5.78
C ALA A 137 30.82 -19.92 6.26
N LEU A 138 30.43 -21.21 6.28
CA LEU A 138 31.25 -22.31 6.78
C LEU A 138 31.79 -23.25 5.68
N ARG A 139 31.54 -22.95 4.40
CA ARG A 139 32.09 -23.72 3.25
C ARG A 139 33.26 -23.02 2.53
N GLY A 140 33.76 -21.91 3.09
CA GLY A 140 34.92 -21.16 2.58
C GLY A 140 36.20 -21.31 3.40
N VAL A 141 36.23 -22.22 4.37
CA VAL A 141 37.43 -22.55 5.16
C VAL A 141 37.43 -24.07 5.37
N PHE A 142 37.82 -24.83 4.34
CA PHE A 142 38.56 -26.10 4.35
C PHE A 142 38.75 -26.53 2.89
#